data_AF-A0A920CYP0-F1
#
_entry.id   AF-A0A920CYP0-F1
#
_cell.length_a   1.000
_cell.length_b   1.000
_cell.length_c   1.000
_cell.angle_alpha   90.00
_cell.angle_beta   90.00
_cell.angle_gamma   90.00
#
_symmetry.space_group_name_H-M   'P 1'
#
loop_
_entity.id
_entity.type
_entity.pdbx_description
1 polymer ?
#
loop_
_entity_poly.entity_id
_entity_poly.type
_entity_poly.pdbx_seq_one_letter_code
_entity_poly.pdbx_strand_id
1 'polypeptide(L)'
;MLDHFGVTEDNWRDAGQTDPHFLISETPAYIGRAVVALASDPEVELKSGQALSTWALSDEYGFTDRNGTRPHWGNYASEQGF
;
A
#
# COMPACT_ATOMS: atom_id res chain seq x y z
N MET A 1 14.30 -5.22 -0.34
CA MET A 1 13.10 -6.00 -0.73
C MET A 1 13.25 -6.55 -2.14
N LEU A 2 13.51 -5.70 -3.16
CA LEU A 2 13.68 -6.16 -4.55
C LEU A 2 14.82 -7.18 -4.72
N ASP A 3 15.97 -7.00 -4.04
CA ASP A 3 17.09 -7.95 -4.07
C ASP A 3 16.71 -9.38 -3.67
N HIS A 4 15.72 -9.54 -2.77
CA HIS A 4 15.24 -10.86 -2.35
C HIS A 4 14.61 -11.64 -3.50
N PHE A 5 13.98 -10.92 -4.42
CA PHE A 5 13.33 -11.48 -5.61
C PHE A 5 14.23 -11.42 -6.86
N GLY A 6 15.45 -10.87 -6.74
CA GLY A 6 16.37 -10.72 -7.87
C GLY A 6 15.87 -9.74 -8.95
N VAL A 7 15.01 -8.79 -8.59
CA VAL A 7 14.43 -7.80 -9.50
C VAL A 7 14.91 -6.38 -9.17
N THR A 8 14.63 -5.44 -10.07
CA THR A 8 14.91 -4.00 -9.95
C THR A 8 13.61 -3.21 -9.94
N GLU A 9 13.69 -1.88 -9.76
CA GLU A 9 12.50 -1.02 -9.85
C GLU A 9 11.83 -1.07 -11.24
N ASP A 10 12.59 -1.28 -12.31
CA ASP A 10 12.03 -1.30 -13.67
C ASP A 10 11.24 -2.57 -13.97
N ASN A 11 11.58 -3.69 -13.32
CA ASN A 11 10.99 -5.00 -13.56
C ASN A 11 10.44 -5.68 -12.30
N TRP A 12 10.12 -4.93 -11.25
CA TRP A 12 9.69 -5.48 -9.96
C TRP A 12 8.47 -6.42 -10.06
N ARG A 13 7.63 -6.24 -11.08
CA ARG A 13 6.46 -7.10 -11.34
C ARG A 13 6.84 -8.55 -11.69
N ASP A 14 8.06 -8.78 -12.18
CA ASP A 14 8.54 -10.14 -12.47
C ASP A 14 8.62 -11.00 -11.21
N ALA A 15 8.77 -10.39 -10.03
CA ALA A 15 8.70 -11.08 -8.75
C ALA A 15 7.36 -11.79 -8.51
N GLY A 16 6.29 -11.35 -9.19
CA GLY A 16 4.98 -12.03 -9.20
C GLY A 16 5.02 -13.47 -9.72
N GLN A 17 6.06 -13.83 -10.50
CA GLN A 17 6.28 -15.22 -10.94
C GLN A 17 6.74 -16.12 -9.79
N THR A 18 7.36 -15.54 -8.76
CA THR A 18 7.82 -16.24 -7.55
C THR A 18 6.75 -16.19 -6.47
N ASP A 19 6.18 -15.00 -6.24
CA ASP A 19 5.10 -14.79 -5.27
C ASP A 19 4.03 -13.86 -5.89
N PRO A 20 2.88 -14.40 -6.31
CA PRO A 20 1.78 -13.61 -6.86
C PRO A 20 1.27 -12.51 -5.90
N HIS A 21 1.40 -12.71 -4.59
CA HIS A 21 0.97 -11.73 -3.58
C HIS A 21 1.85 -10.48 -3.59
N PHE A 22 3.11 -10.60 -4.04
CA PHE A 22 4.02 -9.46 -4.14
C PHE A 22 3.52 -8.38 -5.11
N LEU A 23 2.70 -8.75 -6.11
CA LEU A 23 2.13 -7.80 -7.07
C LEU A 23 1.20 -6.77 -6.43
N ILE A 24 0.71 -7.03 -5.23
CA ILE A 24 -0.15 -6.11 -4.47
C ILE A 24 0.63 -5.25 -3.47
N SER A 25 1.96 -5.34 -3.49
CA SER A 25 2.83 -4.54 -2.62
C SER A 25 2.73 -3.04 -2.92
N GLU A 26 2.99 -2.26 -1.88
CA GLU A 26 2.99 -0.80 -1.91
C GLU A 26 4.41 -0.27 -2.02
N THR A 27 4.62 0.84 -2.74
CA THR A 27 5.90 1.53 -2.63
C THR A 27 6.03 2.26 -1.28
N PRO A 28 7.24 2.49 -0.77
CA PRO A 28 7.44 3.35 0.40
C PRO A 28 6.84 4.75 0.25
N ALA A 29 6.70 5.25 -0.99
CA ALA A 29 6.07 6.53 -1.25
C ALA A 29 4.56 6.52 -0.93
N TYR A 30 3.85 5.41 -1.19
CA TYR A 30 2.43 5.26 -0.85
C TYR A 30 2.19 5.32 0.66
N ILE A 31 3.05 4.65 1.44
CA ILE A 31 3.04 4.73 2.90
C ILE A 31 3.30 6.18 3.35
N GLY A 32 4.28 6.86 2.74
CA GLY A 32 4.56 8.27 3.01
C GLY A 32 3.35 9.19 2.72
N ARG A 33 2.55 8.90 1.69
CA ARG A 33 1.31 9.64 1.40
C ARG A 33 0.28 9.45 2.50
N ALA A 34 0.14 8.25 3.05
CA ALA A 34 -0.74 8.00 4.19
C ALA A 34 -0.30 8.81 5.44
N VAL A 35 1.00 8.88 5.70
CA VAL A 35 1.56 9.71 6.79
C VAL A 35 1.24 11.19 6.57
N VAL A 36 1.44 11.70 5.35
CA VAL A 36 1.10 13.10 5.01
C VAL A 36 -0.40 13.36 5.20
N ALA A 37 -1.26 12.42 4.80
CA ALA A 37 -2.70 12.55 4.96
C ALA A 37 -3.10 12.65 6.44
N LEU A 38 -2.61 11.73 7.29
CA LEU A 38 -2.85 11.78 8.74
C LEU A 38 -2.28 13.05 9.38
N ALA A 39 -1.07 13.45 9.01
CA ALA A 39 -0.44 14.65 9.57
C ALA A 39 -1.15 15.95 9.16
N SER A 40 -1.92 15.92 8.07
CA SER A 40 -2.69 17.06 7.57
C SER A 40 -4.16 17.02 7.99
N ASP A 41 -4.64 15.93 8.59
CA ASP A 41 -6.03 15.78 9.02
C ASP A 41 -6.26 16.57 10.33
N PRO A 42 -7.12 17.61 10.33
CA PRO A 42 -7.43 18.36 11.55
C PRO A 42 -8.13 17.51 12.63
N GLU A 43 -8.73 16.38 12.25
CA GLU A 43 -9.41 15.44 13.13
C GLU A 43 -8.58 14.17 13.42
N VAL A 44 -7.26 14.20 13.17
CA VAL A 44 -6.37 13.04 13.38
C VAL A 44 -6.43 12.45 14.80
N GLU A 45 -6.79 13.25 15.81
CA GLU A 45 -6.97 12.79 17.19
C GLU A 45 -8.03 11.67 17.29
N LEU A 46 -9.08 11.71 16.46
CA LEU A 46 -10.12 10.67 16.42
C LEU A 46 -9.56 9.30 16.01
N LYS A 47 -8.40 9.29 15.34
CA LYS A 47 -7.71 8.08 14.86
C LYS A 47 -6.63 7.60 15.83
N SER A 48 -6.40 8.30 16.94
CA SER A 48 -5.39 7.94 17.95
C SER A 48 -5.70 6.59 18.59
N GLY A 49 -4.64 5.81 18.87
CA GLY A 49 -4.75 4.49 19.49
C GLY A 49 -5.21 3.35 18.56
N GLN A 50 -5.41 3.63 17.27
CA GLN A 50 -5.83 2.64 16.29
C GLN A 50 -4.66 2.14 15.43
N ALA A 51 -4.75 0.89 14.98
CA ALA A 51 -3.93 0.38 13.89
C ALA A 51 -4.68 0.63 12.57
N LEU A 52 -4.11 1.49 11.73
CA LEU A 52 -4.71 1.89 10.46
C LEU A 52 -3.98 1.21 9.31
N SER A 53 -4.72 0.80 8.29
CA SER A 53 -4.14 0.29 7.05
C SER A 53 -4.03 1.39 6.01
N THR A 54 -2.93 1.39 5.26
CA THR A 54 -2.67 2.34 4.17
C THR A 54 -3.72 2.27 3.07
N TRP A 55 -4.27 1.08 2.79
CA TRP A 55 -5.36 0.93 1.81
C TRP A 55 -6.68 1.56 2.27
N ALA A 56 -7.06 1.43 3.54
CA ALA A 56 -8.28 2.08 4.02
C ALA A 56 -8.10 3.61 4.04
N LEU A 57 -6.92 4.08 4.41
CA LEU A 57 -6.59 5.50 4.39
C LEU A 57 -6.54 6.06 2.96
N SER A 58 -6.17 5.27 1.95
CA SER A 58 -6.18 5.74 0.56
C SER A 58 -7.60 5.89 0.01
N ASP A 59 -8.55 5.09 0.48
CA ASP A 59 -9.97 5.28 0.19
C ASP A 59 -10.54 6.52 0.88
N GLU A 60 -10.18 6.74 2.15
CA GLU A 60 -10.64 7.90 2.94
C GLU A 60 -10.07 9.23 2.40
N TYR A 61 -8.76 9.30 2.17
CA TYR A 61 -8.06 10.55 1.82
C TYR A 61 -7.75 10.68 0.32
N GLY A 62 -8.01 9.64 -0.48
CA GLY A 62 -7.97 9.72 -1.94
C GLY A 62 -6.58 9.77 -2.58
N PHE A 63 -5.51 9.35 -1.89
CA PHE A 63 -4.16 9.32 -2.48
C PHE A 63 -3.92 8.05 -3.34
N THR A 64 -2.86 8.09 -4.15
CA THR A 64 -2.44 6.96 -5.01
C THR A 64 -0.94 6.70 -4.84
N ASP A 65 -0.50 5.51 -5.24
CA ASP A 65 0.91 5.17 -5.34
C ASP A 65 1.55 5.91 -6.54
N ARG A 66 2.88 5.87 -6.66
CA ARG A 66 3.69 6.56 -7.67
C ARG A 66 3.30 6.23 -9.09
N ASN A 67 2.78 5.03 -9.33
CA ASN A 67 2.32 4.54 -10.62
C ASN A 67 0.81 4.81 -10.88
N GLY A 68 0.14 5.55 -9.97
CA GLY A 68 -1.28 5.85 -10.04
C GLY A 68 -2.21 4.75 -9.49
N THR A 69 -1.68 3.60 -9.05
CA THR A 69 -2.51 2.54 -8.48
C THR A 69 -2.90 2.84 -7.03
N ARG A 70 -3.94 2.15 -6.53
CA ARG A 70 -4.25 2.06 -5.10
C ARG A 70 -4.20 0.60 -4.68
N PRO A 71 -3.02 0.08 -4.32
CA PRO A 71 -2.93 -1.28 -3.81
C PRO A 71 -3.84 -1.42 -2.58
N HIS A 72 -4.65 -2.48 -2.56
CA HIS A 72 -5.65 -2.69 -1.53
C HIS A 72 -5.63 -4.14 -1.04
N TRP A 73 -4.78 -4.42 -0.04
CA TRP A 73 -4.63 -5.77 0.52
C TRP A 73 -5.94 -6.34 1.06
N GLY A 74 -6.84 -5.54 1.66
CA GLY A 74 -8.11 -6.04 2.20
C GLY A 74 -8.99 -6.74 1.16
N ASN A 75 -9.33 -6.05 0.07
CA ASN A 75 -10.06 -6.60 -1.07
C ASN A 75 -9.34 -7.81 -1.68
N TYR A 76 -8.04 -7.68 -1.94
CA TYR A 76 -7.24 -8.77 -2.48
C TYR A 76 -7.30 -10.01 -1.59
N ALA A 77 -7.12 -9.83 -0.27
CA ALA A 77 -7.11 -10.92 0.68
C ALA A 77 -8.48 -11.63 0.73
N SER A 78 -9.57 -10.86 0.73
CA SER A 78 -10.92 -11.41 0.67
C SER A 78 -11.19 -12.17 -0.62
N GLU A 79 -10.70 -11.71 -1.77
CA GLU A 79 -10.83 -12.39 -3.06
C GLU A 79 -10.05 -13.71 -3.11
N GLN A 80 -8.91 -13.78 -2.40
CA GLN A 80 -8.10 -14.99 -2.29
C GLN A 80 -8.59 -15.95 -1.18
N GLY A 81 -9.58 -15.54 -0.37
CA GLY A 81 -10.16 -16.38 0.69
C GLY A 81 -9.30 -16.50 1.96
N PHE A 82 -8.52 -15.46 2.27
CA PHE A 82 -7.81 -15.35 3.56
C PHE A 82 -8.73 -14.98 4.72
#